data_AF-C6SK51-F1
#
_entry.id   AF-C6SK51-F1
#
_cell.length_a   1.000
_cell.length_b   1.000
_cell.length_c   1.000
_cell.angle_alpha   90.00
_cell.angle_beta   90.00
_cell.angle_gamma   90.00
#
_symmetry.space_group_name_H-M   'P 1'
#
loop_
_entity.id
_entity.type
_entity.pdbx_description
1 polymer ?
#
loop_
_entity_poly.entity_id
_entity_poly.type
_entity_poly.pdbx_seq_one_letter_code
_entity_poly.pdbx_strand_id
1 'polypeptide(L)'
;MESGIPVSFGGGGVPVANGRNLVTRQAANGVGKSDSEACERALINAARKFQQTAGKLGGRSVTGFHSYFDKQPLQGGQYDCQAGSFHVRVVMRANVVR
;
A
#
# COMPACT_ATOMS: atom_id res chain seq x y z
N MET A 1 15.37 -2.50 10.44
CA MET A 1 14.00 -3.06 10.35
C MET A 1 13.02 -1.92 10.53
N GLU A 2 12.50 -1.34 9.44
CA GLU A 2 11.49 -0.25 9.47
C GLU A 2 10.08 -0.80 9.76
N SER A 3 9.95 -1.63 10.79
CA SER A 3 8.69 -2.28 11.18
C SER A 3 7.80 -1.37 12.05
N GLY A 4 8.24 -0.14 12.35
CA GLY A 4 7.62 0.74 13.34
C GLY A 4 6.81 1.90 12.77
N ILE A 5 6.82 2.14 11.46
CA ILE A 5 6.05 3.25 10.88
C ILE A 5 4.59 2.80 10.71
N PRO A 6 3.61 3.41 11.41
CA PRO A 6 2.21 3.04 11.29
C PRO A 6 1.68 3.34 9.89
N VAL A 7 0.79 2.45 9.42
CA VAL A 7 0.05 2.61 8.17
C VAL A 7 -1.43 2.71 8.52
N SER A 8 -2.08 3.78 8.06
CA SER A 8 -3.50 4.05 8.30
C SER A 8 -4.26 4.22 6.98
N PHE A 9 -5.45 3.63 6.91
CA PHE A 9 -6.42 3.86 5.85
C PHE A 9 -7.03 5.27 5.93
N GLY A 10 -7.12 5.82 7.14
CA GLY A 10 -7.60 7.18 7.37
C GLY A 10 -6.60 8.23 6.89
N GLY A 11 -7.13 9.35 6.37
CA GLY A 11 -6.32 10.53 6.06
C GLY A 11 -5.86 11.27 7.32
N GLY A 12 -4.99 12.26 7.13
CA GLY A 12 -4.51 13.14 8.21
C GLY A 12 -2.99 13.29 8.23
N GLY A 13 -2.51 14.24 9.03
CA GLY A 13 -1.10 14.58 9.16
C GLY A 13 -0.60 15.59 8.12
N VAL A 14 0.62 16.09 8.34
CA VAL A 14 1.28 17.03 7.42
C VAL A 14 2.26 16.25 6.55
N PRO A 15 2.07 16.21 5.22
CA PRO A 15 2.98 15.50 4.34
C PRO A 15 4.40 16.04 4.38
N VAL A 16 5.37 15.14 4.35
CA VAL A 16 6.78 15.50 4.13
C VAL A 16 7.00 15.97 2.68
N ALA A 17 8.14 16.59 2.41
CA ALA A 17 8.52 16.93 1.04
C ALA A 17 8.50 15.68 0.16
N ASN A 18 7.81 15.75 -1.00
CA ASN A 18 7.57 14.60 -1.89
C ASN A 18 6.79 13.43 -1.27
N GLY A 19 6.13 13.62 -0.12
CA GLY A 19 5.36 12.59 0.57
C GLY A 19 3.89 12.47 0.14
N ARG A 20 3.41 13.29 -0.81
CA ARG A 20 1.99 13.29 -1.22
C ARG A 20 1.72 12.35 -2.37
N ASN A 21 0.57 11.67 -2.33
CA ASN A 21 -0.01 10.92 -3.44
C ASN A 21 0.92 9.86 -4.03
N LEU A 22 1.74 9.23 -3.19
CA LEU A 22 2.67 8.21 -3.59
C LEU A 22 1.91 6.95 -3.99
N VAL A 23 2.26 6.36 -5.12
CA VAL A 23 1.63 5.14 -5.64
C VAL A 23 2.66 4.02 -5.64
N THR A 24 2.24 2.83 -5.20
CA THR A 24 3.04 1.61 -5.30
C THR A 24 2.22 0.50 -5.96
N ARG A 25 2.88 -0.25 -6.83
CA ARG A 25 2.36 -1.49 -7.41
C ARG A 25 3.13 -2.64 -6.81
N GLN A 26 2.43 -3.58 -6.18
CA GLN A 26 3.05 -4.77 -5.61
C GLN A 26 2.38 -6.01 -6.17
N ALA A 27 3.18 -7.05 -6.36
CA ALA A 27 2.72 -8.35 -6.81
C ALA A 27 3.13 -9.42 -5.79
N ALA A 28 2.36 -10.49 -5.74
CA ALA A 28 2.65 -11.68 -4.96
C ALA A 28 2.42 -12.93 -5.81
N ASN A 29 3.22 -13.97 -5.55
CA ASN A 29 3.05 -15.27 -6.20
C ASN A 29 1.77 -15.94 -5.69
N GLY A 30 0.88 -16.31 -6.61
CA GLY A 30 -0.39 -16.99 -6.34
C GLY A 30 -0.35 -18.50 -6.59
N VAL A 31 0.76 -19.06 -7.05
CA VAL A 31 0.90 -20.50 -7.32
C VAL A 31 0.73 -21.28 -6.01
N GLY A 32 -0.23 -22.21 -6.03
CA GLY A 32 -0.54 -23.07 -4.88
C GLY A 32 -1.23 -22.34 -3.72
N LYS A 33 -1.75 -21.12 -3.93
CA LYS A 33 -2.50 -20.35 -2.92
C LYS A 33 -3.88 -20.00 -3.45
N SER A 34 -4.81 -19.68 -2.54
CA SER A 34 -6.03 -19.00 -2.95
C SER A 34 -5.71 -17.58 -3.42
N ASP A 35 -6.57 -17.04 -4.30
CA ASP A 35 -6.45 -15.65 -4.73
C ASP A 35 -6.49 -14.69 -3.53
N SER A 36 -7.34 -14.96 -2.54
CA SER A 36 -7.45 -14.14 -1.32
C SER A 36 -6.16 -14.08 -0.51
N GLU A 37 -5.48 -15.21 -0.29
CA GLU A 37 -4.23 -15.26 0.47
C GLU A 37 -3.11 -14.55 -0.30
N ALA A 38 -3.02 -14.78 -1.61
CA ALA A 38 -2.04 -14.10 -2.44
C ALA A 38 -2.28 -12.59 -2.44
N CYS A 39 -3.54 -12.16 -2.47
CA CYS A 39 -3.94 -10.75 -2.48
C CYS A 39 -3.60 -10.05 -1.17
N GLU A 40 -3.87 -10.69 -0.03
CA GLU A 40 -3.46 -10.19 1.28
C GLU A 40 -1.95 -10.01 1.35
N ARG A 41 -1.19 -10.98 0.81
CA ARG A 41 0.27 -10.88 0.77
C ARG A 41 0.76 -9.73 -0.10
N ALA A 42 0.12 -9.47 -1.24
CA ALA A 42 0.44 -8.32 -2.08
C ALA A 42 0.14 -6.99 -1.37
N LEU A 43 -0.97 -6.92 -0.61
CA LEU A 43 -1.32 -5.75 0.21
C LEU A 43 -0.30 -5.49 1.31
N ILE A 44 0.13 -6.53 2.05
CA ILE A 44 1.16 -6.42 3.09
C ILE A 44 2.48 -5.93 2.48
N ASN A 45 2.86 -6.43 1.31
CA ASN A 45 4.05 -5.95 0.60
C ASN A 45 3.93 -4.45 0.25
N ALA A 46 2.72 -3.98 -0.12
CA ALA A 46 2.48 -2.56 -0.41
C ALA A 46 2.62 -1.70 0.84
N ALA A 47 2.06 -2.13 1.97
CA ALA A 47 2.22 -1.46 3.25
C ALA A 47 3.71 -1.35 3.65
N ARG A 48 4.46 -2.46 3.57
CA ARG A 48 5.91 -2.48 3.84
C ARG A 48 6.69 -1.55 2.91
N LYS A 49 6.32 -1.49 1.64
CA LYS A 49 6.96 -0.59 0.68
C LYS A 49 6.75 0.87 1.08
N PHE A 50 5.56 1.24 1.56
CA PHE A 50 5.32 2.59 2.06
C PHE A 50 6.05 2.88 3.36
N GLN A 51 6.18 1.91 4.28
CA GLN A 51 6.99 2.08 5.48
C GLN A 51 8.45 2.40 5.12
N GLN A 52 9.04 1.66 4.17
CA GLN A 52 10.40 1.94 3.68
C GLN A 52 10.51 3.31 3.00
N THR A 53 9.51 3.69 2.22
CA THR A 53 9.48 5.01 1.59
C THR A 53 9.34 6.11 2.65
N ALA A 54 8.57 5.86 3.70
CA ALA A 54 8.39 6.82 4.79
C ALA A 54 9.71 7.11 5.51
N GLY A 55 10.47 6.09 5.92
CA GLY A 55 11.76 6.35 6.57
C GLY A 55 12.79 6.97 5.63
N LYS A 56 12.76 6.65 4.32
CA LYS A 56 13.59 7.33 3.31
C LYS A 56 13.26 8.82 3.14
N LEU A 57 11.98 9.18 3.24
CA LEU A 57 11.51 10.57 3.12
C LEU A 57 11.51 11.31 4.48
N GLY A 58 11.97 10.69 5.56
CA GLY A 58 11.93 11.26 6.91
C GLY A 58 10.52 11.40 7.49
N GLY A 59 9.55 10.64 6.97
CA GLY A 59 8.20 10.57 7.50
C GLY A 59 8.09 9.63 8.70
N ARG A 60 7.07 9.86 9.52
CA ARG A 60 6.78 9.10 10.74
C ARG A 60 5.51 8.26 10.65
N SER A 61 4.68 8.48 9.62
CA SER A 61 3.45 7.73 9.41
C SER A 61 3.07 7.69 7.92
N VAL A 62 2.32 6.66 7.55
CA VAL A 62 1.70 6.52 6.23
C VAL A 62 0.18 6.66 6.41
N THR A 63 -0.43 7.65 5.75
CA THR A 63 -1.87 7.94 5.88
C THR A 63 -2.57 7.94 4.53
N GLY A 64 -3.89 7.76 4.56
CA GLY A 64 -4.69 7.63 3.36
C GLY A 64 -4.24 6.46 2.49
N PHE A 65 -3.90 5.32 3.10
CA PHE A 65 -3.56 4.09 2.39
C PHE A 65 -4.84 3.49 1.76
N HIS A 66 -4.99 3.57 0.45
CA HIS A 66 -6.18 3.09 -0.27
C HIS A 66 -5.84 2.46 -1.61
N SER A 67 -6.73 1.62 -2.13
CA SER A 67 -6.61 1.08 -3.49
C SER A 67 -6.70 2.21 -4.50
N TYR A 68 -5.81 2.17 -5.48
CA TYR A 68 -5.72 3.14 -6.56
C TYR A 68 -5.77 2.44 -7.92
N PHE A 69 -6.50 1.33 -7.98
CA PHE A 69 -6.76 0.63 -9.22
C PHE A 69 -7.70 1.47 -10.09
N ASP A 70 -7.40 1.56 -11.39
CA ASP A 70 -8.14 2.36 -12.39
C ASP A 70 -8.44 3.82 -12.01
N LYS A 71 -7.59 4.44 -11.17
CA LYS A 71 -7.78 5.80 -10.63
C LYS A 71 -9.07 6.00 -9.82
N GLN A 72 -9.78 4.93 -9.47
CA GLN A 72 -10.96 4.96 -8.62
C GLN A 72 -10.56 4.60 -7.18
N PRO A 73 -10.54 5.57 -6.25
CA PRO A 73 -10.17 5.28 -4.88
C PRO A 73 -11.28 4.50 -4.18
N LEU A 74 -11.04 3.24 -3.84
CA LEU A 74 -11.91 2.52 -2.91
C LEU A 74 -11.63 2.97 -1.48
N GLN A 75 -12.69 3.40 -0.78
CA GLN A 75 -12.62 3.82 0.61
C GLN A 75 -13.11 2.70 1.55
N GLY A 76 -12.76 2.80 2.84
CA GLY A 76 -13.27 1.89 3.86
C GLY A 76 -12.55 0.55 3.97
N GLY A 77 -11.25 0.49 3.65
CA GLY A 77 -10.42 -0.72 3.79
C GLY A 77 -10.61 -1.76 2.69
N GLN A 78 -11.49 -1.50 1.73
CA GLN A 78 -11.62 -2.31 0.52
C GLN A 78 -10.47 -2.02 -0.44
N TYR A 79 -9.95 -3.06 -1.08
CA TYR A 79 -8.87 -2.94 -2.05
C TYR A 79 -9.10 -3.82 -3.26
N ASP A 80 -8.69 -3.33 -4.43
CA ASP A 80 -8.74 -4.13 -5.65
C ASP A 80 -7.47 -4.94 -5.78
N CYS A 81 -7.67 -6.25 -5.93
CA CYS A 81 -6.62 -7.18 -6.23
C CYS A 81 -6.93 -7.85 -7.56
N GLN A 82 -5.99 -7.76 -8.49
CA GLN A 82 -6.12 -8.42 -9.77
C GLN A 82 -5.34 -9.73 -9.73
N ALA A 83 -6.08 -10.84 -9.73
CA ALA A 83 -5.53 -12.17 -9.89
C ALA A 83 -5.25 -12.47 -11.36
N GLY A 84 -4.05 -13.00 -11.63
CA GLY A 84 -3.67 -13.59 -12.91
C GLY A 84 -3.21 -15.03 -12.69
N SER A 85 -2.88 -15.73 -13.79
CA SER A 85 -2.65 -17.18 -13.77
C SER A 85 -1.56 -17.68 -12.79
N PHE A 86 -0.57 -16.84 -12.47
CA PHE A 86 0.55 -17.21 -11.59
C PHE A 86 0.83 -16.21 -10.46
N HIS A 87 0.23 -15.02 -10.53
CA HIS A 87 0.49 -13.94 -9.59
C HIS A 87 -0.73 -13.06 -9.46
N VAL A 88 -0.82 -12.41 -8.31
CA VAL A 88 -1.79 -11.35 -8.07
C VAL A 88 -1.07 -10.01 -7.97
N ARG A 89 -1.81 -8.92 -8.17
CA ARG A 89 -1.27 -7.56 -8.06
C ARG A 89 -2.25 -6.61 -7.40
N VAL A 90 -1.70 -5.66 -6.64
CA VAL A 90 -2.42 -4.53 -6.04
C VAL A 90 -1.75 -3.22 -6.44
N VAL A 91 -2.53 -2.17 -6.54
CA VAL A 91 -2.06 -0.80 -6.74
C VAL A 91 -2.59 0.03 -5.58
N MET A 92 -1.69 0.54 -4.74
CA MET A 92 -2.04 1.29 -3.55
C MET A 92 -1.49 2.70 -3.64
N ARG A 93 -2.25 3.67 -3.13
CA ARG A 93 -1.82 5.05 -2.96
C ARG A 93 -1.84 5.43 -1.49
N ALA A 94 -0.88 6.25 -1.07
CA ALA A 94 -0.81 6.78 0.27
C ALA A 94 -0.03 8.11 0.33
N ASN A 95 -0.08 8.75 1.49
CA ASN A 95 0.76 9.87 1.84
C ASN A 95 1.75 9.46 2.94
N VAL A 96 2.95 10.01 2.89
CA VAL A 96 3.94 9.97 3.97
C VAL A 96 3.87 11.30 4.70
N VAL A 97 3.65 11.24 6.02
CA VAL A 97 3.48 12.41 6.88
C VAL A 97 4.50 12.42 8.01
N ARG A 98 4.80 13.61 8.53
CA ARG A 98 5.65 13.82 9.71
C ARG A 98 4.89 13.64 11.02
#